data_AF-A0AAV7VMB9-F1
#
_entry.id   AF-A0AAV7VMB9-F1
#
_cell.length_a   1.000
_cell.length_b   1.000
_cell.length_c   1.000
_cell.angle_alpha   90.00
_cell.angle_beta   90.00
_cell.angle_gamma   90.00
#
_symmetry.space_group_name_H-M   'P 1'
#
loop_
_entity.id
_entity.type
_entity.pdbx_description
1 polymer ?
#
loop_
_entity_poly.entity_id
_entity_poly.type
_entity_poly.pdbx_seq_one_letter_code
_entity_poly.pdbx_strand_id
1 'polypeptide(L)'
;MPGSKPNHKSTGKPARQLLFSETLHHKCPTSTTTGPHASSPPIQPIAISDKEQSTIMERILQEITAVSCRIEEMDAYISSLTLETKFMRSDIAGFQSRVTGLEHLMGSLETQVATSQDRDQDLLYLRSKLTDLEDRSRRDNIRLLGIPENEEGTDIQAFLGSILPKWTSLDFDPPFEFQRAHRVGPKRSDKSSRP
;
A
#
# COMPACT_ATOMS: atom_id res chain seq x y z
N MET A 1 -9.02 -29.52 -22.17
CA MET A 1 -8.32 -29.85 -20.90
C MET A 1 -8.26 -28.58 -20.05
N PRO A 2 -9.26 -28.33 -19.17
CA PRO A 2 -9.25 -27.17 -18.29
C PRO A 2 -8.54 -27.52 -16.99
N GLY A 3 -7.39 -26.88 -16.74
CA GLY A 3 -6.62 -27.03 -15.51
C GLY A 3 -7.11 -26.05 -14.45
N SER A 4 -8.04 -26.51 -13.61
CA SER A 4 -8.39 -25.87 -12.34
C SER A 4 -7.15 -25.68 -11.46
N LYS A 5 -6.94 -24.47 -10.93
CA LYS A 5 -6.16 -24.25 -9.70
C LYS A 5 -6.92 -23.36 -8.72
N PRO A 6 -6.77 -23.57 -7.40
CA PRO A 6 -7.80 -23.28 -6.44
C PRO A 6 -7.54 -22.02 -5.61
N ASN A 7 -8.66 -21.48 -5.13
CA ASN A 7 -8.82 -20.44 -4.11
C ASN A 7 -7.92 -20.64 -2.88
N HIS A 8 -7.07 -19.65 -2.55
CA HIS A 8 -6.42 -19.56 -1.25
C HIS A 8 -7.27 -18.68 -0.31
N LYS A 9 -8.26 -19.30 0.35
CA LYS A 9 -8.92 -18.70 1.53
C LYS A 9 -7.99 -18.89 2.74
N SER A 10 -7.36 -17.80 3.16
CA SER A 10 -6.64 -17.68 4.44
C SER A 10 -7.64 -17.58 5.58
N THR A 11 -8.05 -18.71 6.14
CA THR A 11 -8.76 -18.75 7.42
C THR A 11 -7.75 -18.85 8.56
N GLY A 12 -7.76 -17.83 9.42
CA GLY A 12 -6.92 -17.75 10.61
C GLY A 12 -7.15 -18.96 11.53
N LYS A 13 -6.07 -19.64 11.88
CA LYS A 13 -6.05 -20.68 12.92
C LYS A 13 -6.21 -20.01 14.29
N PRO A 14 -7.04 -20.56 15.20
CA PRO A 14 -7.10 -20.08 16.57
C PRO A 14 -5.83 -20.45 17.34
N ALA A 15 -5.43 -19.53 18.21
CA ALA A 15 -4.27 -19.64 19.09
C ALA A 15 -4.32 -20.93 19.93
N ARG A 16 -3.25 -21.72 19.84
CA ARG A 16 -3.08 -22.94 20.62
C ARG A 16 -2.80 -22.54 22.08
N GLN A 17 -3.75 -22.93 22.91
CA GLN A 17 -3.73 -22.87 24.36
C GLN A 17 -2.47 -23.57 24.90
N LEU A 18 -1.52 -22.81 25.45
CA LEU A 18 -0.40 -23.37 26.21
C LEU A 18 -0.85 -23.48 27.67
N LEU A 19 -1.44 -24.63 27.99
CA LEU A 19 -1.59 -25.10 29.36
C LEU A 19 -0.20 -25.54 29.85
N PHE A 20 0.48 -24.68 30.61
CA PHE A 20 1.60 -25.13 31.44
C PHE A 20 1.01 -25.74 32.72
N SER A 21 0.79 -27.05 32.66
CA SER A 21 0.65 -27.91 33.82
C SER A 21 2.04 -28.36 34.26
N GLU A 22 2.47 -27.99 35.46
CA GLU A 22 3.48 -28.77 36.19
C GLU A 22 3.38 -28.47 37.69
N THR A 23 2.46 -29.17 38.34
CA THR A 23 2.45 -29.37 39.79
C THR A 23 3.61 -30.28 40.16
N LEU A 24 4.71 -29.71 40.67
CA LEU A 24 5.79 -30.47 41.28
C LEU A 24 5.32 -31.06 42.62
N HIS A 25 4.69 -32.23 42.57
CA HIS A 25 4.57 -33.10 43.75
C HIS A 25 5.95 -33.70 44.03
N HIS A 26 6.63 -33.21 45.07
CA HIS A 26 7.81 -33.86 45.60
C HIS A 26 7.42 -35.21 46.24
N LYS A 27 7.83 -36.28 45.57
CA LYS A 27 7.65 -37.66 45.99
C LYS A 27 8.75 -38.00 47.02
N CYS A 28 8.39 -38.05 48.29
CA CYS A 28 9.29 -38.43 49.37
C CYS A 28 9.65 -39.93 49.23
N PRO A 29 10.94 -40.33 49.22
CA PRO A 29 11.30 -41.74 49.13
C PRO A 29 11.14 -42.42 50.50
N THR A 30 10.20 -43.36 50.62
CA THR A 30 10.14 -44.29 51.76
C THR A 30 11.11 -45.44 51.52
N SER A 31 12.26 -45.42 52.17
CA SER A 31 13.17 -46.56 52.25
C SER A 31 12.71 -47.53 53.33
N THR A 32 12.12 -48.66 52.91
CA THR A 32 11.94 -49.86 53.72
C THR A 32 13.30 -50.57 53.85
N THR A 33 13.76 -50.81 55.07
CA THR A 33 14.87 -51.74 55.35
C THR A 33 14.48 -52.60 56.53
N THR A 34 14.19 -53.86 56.22
CA THR A 34 14.02 -54.98 57.15
C THR A 34 15.35 -55.72 57.25
N GLY A 35 15.93 -55.80 58.46
CA GLY A 35 17.17 -56.53 58.74
C GLY A 35 17.58 -56.40 60.21
N PRO A 36 18.22 -57.41 60.82
CA PRO A 36 18.01 -57.78 62.21
C PRO A 36 18.75 -56.90 63.22
N HIS A 37 18.14 -56.78 64.39
CA HIS A 37 18.64 -56.14 65.61
C HIS A 37 20.10 -56.50 65.92
N ALA A 38 21.01 -55.59 65.58
CA ALA A 38 22.27 -55.42 66.28
C ALA A 38 22.12 -54.16 67.15
N SER A 39 22.33 -54.30 68.45
CA SER A 39 22.26 -53.22 69.43
C SER A 39 23.34 -52.17 69.16
N SER A 40 23.01 -51.17 68.35
CA SER A 40 23.79 -49.94 68.22
C SER A 40 23.80 -49.22 69.57
N PRO A 41 24.94 -48.68 70.02
CA PRO A 41 24.97 -47.84 71.22
C PRO A 41 24.00 -46.66 71.03
N PRO A 42 23.34 -46.20 72.11
CA PRO A 42 22.40 -45.08 72.03
C PRO A 42 23.12 -43.89 71.40
N ILE A 43 22.56 -43.36 70.30
CA ILE A 43 22.94 -42.06 69.78
C ILE A 43 22.70 -41.08 70.93
N GLN A 44 23.80 -40.65 71.57
CA GLN A 44 23.70 -39.63 72.60
C GLN A 44 23.17 -38.36 71.92
N PRO A 45 22.15 -37.69 72.49
CA PRO A 45 21.72 -36.42 71.95
C PRO A 45 22.93 -35.49 71.96
N ILE A 46 23.31 -34.98 70.78
CA ILE A 46 24.25 -33.87 70.69
C ILE A 46 23.57 -32.73 71.44
N ALA A 47 24.00 -32.48 72.68
CA ALA A 47 23.53 -31.38 73.49
C ALA A 47 24.11 -30.10 72.89
N ILE A 48 23.46 -29.58 71.85
CA ILE A 48 23.71 -28.24 71.32
C ILE A 48 23.38 -27.29 72.47
N SER A 49 24.34 -26.45 72.88
CA SER A 49 24.14 -25.51 73.98
C SER A 49 22.95 -24.58 73.64
N ASP A 50 22.12 -24.19 74.61
CA ASP A 50 21.03 -23.23 74.39
C ASP A 50 21.51 -21.94 73.70
N LYS A 51 22.78 -21.58 73.92
CA LYS A 51 23.44 -20.46 73.23
C LYS A 51 23.64 -20.72 71.73
N GLU A 52 24.02 -21.93 71.35
CA GLU A 52 24.18 -22.33 69.95
C GLU A 52 22.82 -22.40 69.24
N GLN A 53 21.77 -22.90 69.90
CA GLN A 53 20.41 -22.88 69.34
C GLN A 53 19.89 -21.46 69.13
N SER A 54 20.12 -20.56 70.10
CA SER A 54 19.76 -19.14 69.97
C SER A 54 20.50 -18.49 68.80
N THR A 55 21.78 -18.81 68.59
CA THR A 55 22.60 -18.24 67.52
C THR A 55 22.12 -18.72 66.14
N ILE A 56 21.72 -19.99 66.02
CA ILE A 56 21.16 -20.56 64.78
C ILE A 56 19.81 -19.90 64.45
N MET A 57 18.93 -19.74 65.44
CA MET A 57 17.64 -19.08 65.26
C MET A 57 17.80 -17.64 64.79
N GLU A 58 18.71 -16.88 65.40
CA GLU A 58 19.00 -15.49 65.00
C GLU A 58 19.47 -15.41 63.55
N ARG A 59 20.35 -16.32 63.12
CA ARG A 59 20.82 -16.40 61.73
C ARG A 59 19.70 -16.73 60.75
N ILE A 60 18.82 -17.67 61.08
CA ILE A 60 17.66 -18.01 60.25
C ILE A 60 16.73 -16.80 60.09
N LEU A 61 16.45 -16.09 61.19
CA LEU A 61 15.62 -14.89 61.15
C LEU A 61 16.26 -13.79 60.29
N GLN A 62 17.58 -13.58 60.38
CA GLN A 62 18.30 -12.65 59.52
C GLN A 62 18.19 -13.04 58.04
N GLU A 63 18.39 -14.31 57.69
CA GLU A 63 18.27 -14.77 56.30
C GLU A 63 16.84 -14.63 55.77
N ILE A 64 15.81 -14.92 56.57
CA ILE A 64 14.41 -14.70 56.21
C ILE A 64 14.15 -13.21 55.95
N THR A 65 14.62 -12.32 56.84
CA THR A 65 14.45 -10.87 56.62
C THR A 65 15.15 -10.40 55.36
N ALA A 66 16.35 -10.89 55.07
CA ALA A 66 17.08 -10.54 53.85
C ALA A 66 16.37 -11.04 52.58
N VAL A 67 15.78 -12.24 52.61
CA VAL A 67 14.98 -12.77 51.50
C VAL A 67 13.70 -11.94 51.31
N SER A 68 13.00 -11.58 52.39
CA SER A 68 11.81 -10.72 52.31
C SER A 68 12.13 -9.36 51.69
N CYS A 69 13.23 -8.71 52.08
CA CYS A 69 13.65 -7.45 51.45
C CYS A 69 13.91 -7.61 49.95
N ARG A 70 14.56 -8.70 49.52
CA ARG A 70 14.81 -8.96 48.09
C ARG A 70 13.51 -9.22 47.31
N ILE A 71 12.50 -9.82 47.93
CA ILE A 71 11.18 -10.01 47.31
C ILE A 71 10.51 -8.66 47.08
N GLU A 72 10.55 -7.75 48.05
CA GLU A 72 9.99 -6.39 47.91
C GLU A 72 10.68 -5.60 46.79
N GLU A 73 12.01 -5.71 46.67
CA GLU A 73 12.75 -5.10 45.55
C GLU A 73 12.34 -5.68 44.19
N MET A 74 12.16 -7.00 44.11
CA MET A 74 11.68 -7.67 42.90
C MET A 74 10.25 -7.24 42.54
N ASP A 75 9.36 -7.09 43.53
CA ASP A 75 7.98 -6.62 43.32
C ASP A 75 7.96 -5.18 42.80
N ALA A 76 8.84 -4.32 43.31
CA ALA A 76 9.00 -2.96 42.80
C ALA A 76 9.50 -2.95 41.35
N TYR A 77 10.48 -3.79 41.01
CA TYR A 77 10.99 -3.91 39.64
C TYR A 77 9.94 -4.48 38.68
N ILE A 78 9.20 -5.52 39.08
CA ILE A 78 8.09 -6.09 38.31
C ILE A 78 6.99 -5.04 38.09
N SER A 79 6.70 -4.23 39.10
CA SER A 79 5.72 -3.13 38.98
C SER A 79 6.16 -2.09 37.95
N SER A 80 7.45 -1.72 37.95
CA SER A 80 8.04 -0.83 36.95
C SER A 80 7.94 -1.40 35.52
N LEU A 81 8.34 -2.66 35.31
CA LEU A 81 8.22 -3.33 34.00
C LEU A 81 6.76 -3.46 33.54
N THR A 82 5.84 -3.72 34.47
CA THR A 82 4.40 -3.78 34.17
C THR A 82 3.87 -2.43 33.68
N LEU A 83 4.41 -1.32 34.21
CA LEU A 83 4.04 0.02 33.79
C LEU A 83 4.65 0.37 32.42
N GLU A 84 5.92 0.05 32.19
CA GLU A 84 6.57 0.25 30.88
C GLU A 84 5.88 -0.56 29.77
N THR A 85 5.53 -1.82 30.03
CA THR A 85 4.78 -2.67 29.08
C THR A 85 3.39 -2.13 28.77
N LYS A 86 2.72 -1.47 29.72
CA LYS A 86 1.45 -0.76 29.47
C LYS A 86 1.66 0.46 28.55
N PHE A 87 2.71 1.24 28.77
CA PHE A 87 3.04 2.37 27.89
C PHE A 87 3.35 1.90 26.46
N MET A 88 4.22 0.90 26.31
CA MET A 88 4.52 0.33 24.99
C MET A 88 3.26 -0.19 24.30
N ARG A 89 2.34 -0.84 25.02
CA ARG A 89 1.07 -1.30 24.44
C ARG A 89 0.22 -0.12 23.95
N SER A 90 0.18 0.98 24.69
CA SER A 90 -0.53 2.20 24.27
C SER A 90 0.08 2.80 23.01
N ASP A 91 1.41 2.90 22.95
CA ASP A 91 2.13 3.43 21.78
C ASP A 91 1.90 2.56 20.54
N ILE A 92 1.97 1.23 20.70
CA ILE A 92 1.67 0.28 19.63
C ILE A 92 0.23 0.47 19.12
N ALA A 93 -0.75 0.64 20.00
CA ALA A 93 -2.12 0.90 19.58
C ALA A 93 -2.24 2.23 18.80
N GLY A 94 -1.51 3.27 19.21
CA GLY A 94 -1.40 4.54 18.49
C GLY A 94 -0.79 4.37 17.09
N PHE A 95 0.30 3.61 16.97
CA PHE A 95 0.92 3.30 15.68
C PHE A 95 0.00 2.47 14.78
N GLN A 96 -0.68 1.47 15.32
CA GLN A 96 -1.65 0.68 14.57
C GLN A 96 -2.76 1.56 13.98
N SER A 97 -3.32 2.48 14.76
CA SER A 97 -4.34 3.42 14.28
C SER A 97 -3.80 4.30 13.14
N ARG A 98 -2.57 4.81 13.27
CA ARG A 98 -1.93 5.62 12.22
C ARG A 98 -1.68 4.82 10.95
N VAL A 99 -1.24 3.56 11.07
CA VAL A 99 -1.01 2.66 9.94
C VAL A 99 -2.32 2.39 9.21
N THR A 100 -3.40 2.06 9.91
CA THR A 100 -4.72 1.86 9.30
C THR A 100 -5.21 3.13 8.59
N GLY A 101 -4.95 4.31 9.15
CA GLY A 101 -5.27 5.58 8.49
C GLY A 101 -4.49 5.77 7.17
N LEU A 102 -3.20 5.45 7.18
CA LEU A 102 -2.37 5.52 5.96
C LEU A 102 -2.79 4.51 4.91
N GLU A 103 -3.12 3.27 5.30
CA GLU A 103 -3.63 2.24 4.39
C GLU A 103 -4.92 2.68 3.70
N HIS A 104 -5.84 3.31 4.44
CA HIS A 104 -7.07 3.85 3.88
C HIS A 104 -6.80 5.00 2.89
N LEU A 105 -5.92 5.95 3.25
CA LEU A 105 -5.54 7.04 2.36
C LEU A 105 -4.85 6.53 1.08
N MET A 106 -3.98 5.54 1.21
CA MET A 106 -3.31 4.90 0.08
C MET A 106 -4.31 4.25 -0.86
N GLY A 107 -5.27 3.46 -0.33
CA GLY A 107 -6.33 2.88 -1.16
C GLY A 107 -7.20 3.94 -1.85
N SER A 108 -7.53 5.04 -1.15
CA SER A 108 -8.25 6.16 -1.76
C SER A 108 -7.45 6.82 -2.89
N LEU A 109 -6.15 7.01 -2.71
CA LEU A 109 -5.28 7.60 -3.75
C LEU A 109 -5.14 6.66 -4.95
N GLU A 110 -4.97 5.36 -4.72
CA GLU A 110 -4.91 4.36 -5.78
C GLU A 110 -6.18 4.37 -6.64
N THR A 111 -7.37 4.41 -6.03
CA THR A 111 -8.63 4.53 -6.78
C THR A 111 -8.72 5.85 -7.55
N GLN A 112 -8.27 6.97 -6.97
CA GLN A 112 -8.27 8.26 -7.65
C GLN A 112 -7.35 8.24 -8.88
N VAL A 113 -6.15 7.69 -8.74
CA VAL A 113 -5.19 7.54 -9.85
C VAL A 113 -5.78 6.66 -10.96
N ALA A 114 -6.37 5.52 -10.62
CA ALA A 114 -7.01 4.64 -11.60
C ALA A 114 -8.12 5.39 -12.38
N THR A 115 -9.00 6.11 -11.68
CA THR A 115 -10.04 6.89 -12.37
C THR A 115 -9.48 8.03 -13.22
N SER A 116 -8.34 8.62 -12.84
CA SER A 116 -7.69 9.66 -13.64
C SER A 116 -7.15 9.06 -14.94
N GLN A 117 -6.50 7.91 -14.85
CA GLN A 117 -5.96 7.20 -16.02
C GLN A 117 -7.07 6.80 -17.00
N ASP A 118 -8.21 6.30 -16.50
CA ASP A 118 -9.37 5.99 -17.35
C ASP A 118 -9.87 7.24 -18.09
N ARG A 119 -9.98 8.37 -17.39
CA ARG A 119 -10.36 9.65 -18.02
C ARG A 119 -9.37 10.11 -19.07
N ASP A 120 -8.07 9.94 -18.84
CA ASP A 120 -7.04 10.30 -19.81
C ASP A 120 -7.13 9.44 -21.07
N GLN A 121 -7.44 8.14 -20.94
CA GLN A 121 -7.69 7.26 -22.08
C GLN A 121 -8.93 7.69 -22.87
N ASP A 122 -10.02 8.02 -22.17
CA ASP A 122 -11.23 8.53 -22.81
C ASP A 122 -10.96 9.84 -23.57
N LEU A 123 -10.18 10.75 -22.99
CA LEU A 123 -9.79 12.00 -23.65
C LEU A 123 -8.95 11.76 -24.90
N LEU A 124 -8.01 10.82 -24.87
CA LEU A 124 -7.21 10.45 -26.04
C LEU A 124 -8.10 9.85 -27.14
N TYR A 125 -9.02 8.96 -26.77
CA TYR A 125 -9.98 8.38 -27.70
C TYR A 125 -10.91 9.43 -28.34
N LEU A 126 -11.48 10.33 -27.52
CA LEU A 126 -12.32 11.42 -28.01
C LEU A 126 -11.54 12.36 -28.92
N ARG A 127 -10.30 12.70 -28.57
CA ARG A 127 -9.43 13.53 -29.41
C ARG A 127 -9.17 12.87 -30.76
N SER A 128 -8.84 11.58 -30.78
CA SER A 128 -8.64 10.84 -32.02
C SER A 128 -9.90 10.84 -32.89
N LYS A 129 -11.07 10.66 -32.27
CA LYS A 129 -12.36 10.68 -32.99
C LYS A 129 -12.69 12.07 -33.54
N LEU A 130 -12.41 13.13 -32.79
CA LEU A 130 -12.59 14.50 -33.26
C LEU A 130 -11.68 14.81 -34.44
N THR A 131 -10.41 14.40 -34.39
CA THR A 131 -9.47 14.57 -35.50
C THR A 131 -9.95 13.82 -36.75
N ASP A 132 -10.38 12.56 -36.64
CA ASP A 132 -10.90 11.81 -37.80
C ASP A 132 -12.17 12.47 -38.39
N LEU A 133 -13.05 13.01 -37.55
CA LEU A 133 -14.23 13.75 -38.00
C LEU A 133 -13.86 15.06 -38.70
N GLU A 134 -12.90 15.81 -38.15
CA GLU A 134 -12.42 17.06 -38.76
C GLU A 134 -11.74 16.79 -40.11
N ASP A 135 -10.91 15.75 -40.18
CA ASP A 135 -10.23 15.34 -41.41
C ASP A 135 -11.22 14.89 -42.48
N ARG A 136 -12.23 14.10 -42.12
CA ARG A 136 -13.31 13.70 -43.05
C ARG A 136 -14.13 14.89 -43.51
N SER A 137 -14.43 15.82 -42.61
CA SER A 137 -15.18 17.03 -42.94
C SER A 137 -14.42 17.95 -43.90
N ARG A 138 -13.09 17.91 -43.90
CA ARG A 138 -12.24 18.76 -44.76
C ARG A 138 -11.58 17.99 -45.91
N ARG A 139 -11.82 16.69 -46.04
CA ARG A 139 -11.17 15.81 -47.02
C ARG A 139 -11.28 16.32 -48.44
N ASP A 140 -12.45 16.85 -48.80
CA ASP A 140 -12.75 17.30 -50.16
C ASP A 140 -12.43 18.79 -50.36
N ASN A 141 -11.91 19.47 -49.34
CA ASN A 141 -11.56 20.88 -49.40
C ASN A 141 -10.08 21.04 -49.79
N ILE A 142 -9.83 21.65 -50.96
CA ILE A 142 -8.48 21.98 -51.43
C ILE A 142 -8.22 23.48 -51.25
N ARG A 143 -7.03 23.83 -50.76
CA ARG A 143 -6.60 25.23 -50.62
C ARG A 143 -5.45 25.56 -51.56
N LEU A 144 -5.73 26.41 -52.54
CA LEU A 144 -4.74 26.93 -53.49
C LEU A 144 -4.10 28.19 -52.93
N LEU A 145 -2.78 28.26 -52.94
CA LEU A 145 -1.99 29.38 -52.44
C LEU A 145 -1.24 30.06 -53.59
N GLY A 146 -0.99 31.36 -53.47
CA GLY A 146 -0.19 32.11 -54.46
C GLY A 146 -0.97 32.68 -55.65
N ILE A 147 -2.31 32.57 -55.67
CA ILE A 147 -3.14 33.18 -56.72
C ILE A 147 -3.32 34.68 -56.42
N PRO A 148 -2.83 35.58 -57.28
CA PRO A 148 -2.93 37.03 -57.08
C PRO A 148 -4.39 37.49 -57.10
N GLU A 149 -4.70 38.52 -56.32
CA GLU A 149 -6.07 39.01 -56.16
C GLU A 149 -6.61 39.63 -57.45
N ASN A 150 -7.88 39.38 -57.74
CA ASN A 150 -8.65 39.84 -58.91
C ASN A 150 -8.34 39.15 -60.25
N GLU A 151 -7.39 38.21 -60.32
CA GLU A 151 -7.19 37.40 -61.54
C GLU A 151 -8.33 36.41 -61.81
N GLU A 152 -9.05 35.99 -60.77
CA GLU A 152 -10.14 35.01 -60.91
C GLU A 152 -11.40 35.60 -61.57
N GLY A 153 -11.53 36.93 -61.62
CA GLY A 153 -12.74 37.61 -62.07
C GLY A 153 -13.92 37.41 -61.11
N THR A 154 -15.14 37.44 -61.67
CA THR A 154 -16.40 37.33 -60.90
C THR A 154 -16.76 35.89 -60.56
N ASP A 155 -16.39 34.92 -61.40
CA ASP A 155 -16.71 33.51 -61.23
C ASP A 155 -15.44 32.66 -61.03
N ILE A 156 -15.18 32.36 -59.76
CA ILE A 156 -14.02 31.58 -59.33
C ILE A 156 -14.08 30.13 -59.84
N GLN A 157 -15.28 29.55 -59.97
CA GLN A 157 -15.41 28.15 -60.41
C GLN A 157 -15.04 28.00 -61.88
N ALA A 158 -15.51 28.92 -62.74
CA ALA A 158 -15.14 28.96 -64.15
C ALA A 158 -13.62 29.19 -64.33
N PHE A 159 -13.03 30.10 -63.56
CA PHE A 159 -11.59 30.30 -63.54
C PHE A 159 -10.84 29.00 -63.19
N LEU A 160 -11.24 28.32 -62.11
CA LEU A 160 -10.60 27.08 -61.65
C LEU A 160 -10.73 25.94 -62.66
N GLY A 161 -11.90 25.77 -63.27
CA GLY A 161 -12.13 24.75 -64.30
C GLY A 161 -11.23 24.93 -65.52
N SER A 162 -10.84 26.15 -65.84
CA SER A 162 -9.93 26.44 -66.97
C SER A 162 -8.44 26.33 -66.61
N ILE A 163 -8.07 26.58 -65.34
CA ILE A 163 -6.67 26.70 -64.90
C ILE A 163 -6.12 25.37 -64.37
N LEU A 164 -6.93 24.58 -63.66
CA LEU A 164 -6.49 23.34 -63.01
C LEU A 164 -6.00 22.28 -64.02
N PRO A 165 -6.70 22.02 -65.14
CA PRO A 165 -6.20 21.08 -66.15
C PRO A 165 -4.83 21.53 -66.71
N LYS A 166 -4.64 22.85 -66.89
CA LYS A 166 -3.37 23.41 -67.38
C LYS A 166 -2.23 23.24 -66.39
N TRP A 167 -2.49 23.42 -65.09
CA TRP A 167 -1.46 23.28 -64.05
C TRP A 167 -1.09 21.82 -63.77
N THR A 168 -2.07 20.93 -63.83
CA THR A 168 -1.88 19.53 -63.46
C THR A 168 -1.52 18.64 -64.64
N SER A 169 -1.74 19.10 -65.88
CA SER A 169 -1.57 18.30 -67.11
C SER A 169 -2.35 16.99 -67.07
N LEU A 170 -3.47 16.99 -66.32
CA LEU A 170 -4.36 15.85 -66.17
C LEU A 170 -5.65 16.13 -66.96
N ASP A 171 -6.05 15.14 -67.75
CA ASP A 171 -7.36 15.13 -68.39
C ASP A 171 -8.34 14.49 -67.41
N PHE A 172 -9.26 15.31 -66.89
CA PHE A 172 -10.28 14.87 -65.95
C PHE A 172 -11.56 14.52 -66.72
N ASP A 173 -11.93 13.24 -66.70
CA ASP A 173 -13.21 12.73 -67.21
C ASP A 173 -13.90 11.89 -66.12
N PRO A 174 -15.04 12.33 -65.57
CA PRO A 174 -15.79 13.55 -65.88
C PRO A 174 -15.07 14.85 -65.44
N PRO A 175 -15.45 16.02 -66.01
CA PRO A 175 -14.89 17.31 -65.62
C PRO A 175 -15.16 17.64 -64.14
N PHE A 176 -14.33 18.51 -63.56
CA PHE A 176 -14.44 18.90 -62.15
C PHE A 176 -15.82 19.44 -61.78
N GLU A 177 -16.41 18.84 -60.75
CA GLU A 177 -17.61 19.36 -60.09
C GLU A 177 -17.22 20.12 -58.82
N PHE A 178 -17.50 21.42 -58.79
CA PHE A 178 -17.22 22.26 -57.63
C PHE A 178 -18.47 22.45 -56.79
N GLN A 179 -18.49 21.94 -55.55
CA GLN A 179 -19.58 22.26 -54.62
C GLN A 179 -19.57 23.75 -54.21
N ARG A 180 -18.37 24.30 -53.98
CA ARG A 180 -18.16 25.72 -53.64
C ARG A 180 -16.71 26.13 -53.90
N ALA A 181 -16.49 27.31 -54.46
CA ALA A 181 -15.16 27.92 -54.55
C ALA A 181 -15.22 29.37 -54.05
N HIS A 182 -14.30 29.75 -53.16
CA HIS A 182 -14.24 31.09 -52.59
C HIS A 182 -12.85 31.40 -52.03
N ARG A 183 -12.51 32.69 -51.97
CA ARG A 183 -11.32 33.15 -51.23
C ARG A 183 -11.56 33.07 -49.72
N VAL A 184 -10.51 32.73 -48.98
CA VAL A 184 -10.51 32.64 -47.51
C VAL A 184 -9.76 33.84 -46.94
N GLY A 185 -10.40 34.58 -46.04
CA GLY A 185 -9.86 35.78 -45.39
C GLY A 185 -10.31 37.09 -46.04
N PRO A 186 -10.08 38.23 -45.37
CA PRO A 186 -10.43 39.55 -45.90
C PRO A 186 -9.58 39.89 -47.13
N LYS A 187 -10.16 40.65 -48.08
CA LYS A 187 -9.45 41.17 -49.25
C LYS A 187 -8.31 42.07 -48.78
N ARG A 188 -7.10 41.91 -49.33
CA ARG A 188 -5.98 42.76 -48.93
C ARG A 188 -6.23 44.18 -49.47
N SER A 189 -6.37 45.14 -48.56
CA SER A 189 -6.31 46.56 -48.94
C SER A 189 -4.90 46.89 -49.40
N ASP A 190 -4.78 47.54 -50.54
CA ASP A 190 -3.49 47.77 -51.19
C ASP A 190 -2.48 48.49 -50.27
N LYS A 191 -1.22 48.03 -50.37
CA LYS A 191 0.00 48.50 -49.71
C LYS A 191 0.14 48.19 -48.21
N SER A 192 0.99 47.19 -47.93
CA SER A 192 1.84 47.06 -46.73
C SER A 192 1.36 46.32 -45.47
N SER A 193 0.21 45.65 -45.44
CA SER A 193 -0.13 44.81 -44.28
C SER A 193 0.36 43.37 -44.44
N ARG A 194 1.52 43.07 -43.82
CA ARG A 194 1.94 41.70 -43.45
C ARG A 194 1.17 41.30 -42.17
N PRO A 195 0.80 40.02 -41.97
CA PRO A 195 0.04 39.55 -40.79
C PRO A 195 0.67 39.96 -39.46
#